data_AF-A0A7S0Z595-F1
#
_entry.id   AF-A0A7S0Z595-F1
#
_cell.length_a   1.000
_cell.length_b   1.000
_cell.length_c   1.000
_cell.angle_alpha   90.00
_cell.angle_beta   90.00
_cell.angle_gamma   90.00
#
_symmetry.space_group_name_H-M   'P 1'
#
loop_
_entity.id
_entity.type
_entity.pdbx_description
1 polymer ?
#
loop_
_entity_poly.entity_id
_entity_poly.type
_entity_poly.pdbx_seq_one_letter_code
_entity_poly.pdbx_strand_id
1 'polypeptide(L)'
;AENPDGKSPEAYLASLRDEKTYAEAHEALRQCPGIGPKVSACACLFSLDKHEAIPVDTHVWQFAVEHYMPELREAKSVTPKIMRAVEDKMFDIFGPYAGWAHNAMFIAELKSIKESLPE
;
A
#
# COMPACT_ATOMS: atom_id res chain seq x y z
N ALA A 1 21.78 -4.29 12.19
CA ALA A 1 20.85 -3.54 13.05
C ALA A 1 20.76 -4.32 14.36
N GLU A 2 21.17 -3.72 15.47
CA GLU A 2 20.98 -4.32 16.79
C GLU A 2 19.49 -4.46 17.06
N ASN A 3 19.11 -5.60 17.64
CA ASN A 3 17.74 -5.96 17.97
C ASN A 3 17.25 -5.09 19.16
N PRO A 4 16.48 -4.01 18.92
CA PRO A 4 16.20 -3.02 19.95
C PRO A 4 15.32 -3.58 21.08
N ASP A 5 14.53 -4.60 20.78
CA ASP A 5 13.55 -5.21 21.67
C ASP A 5 13.98 -6.58 22.21
N GLY A 6 15.14 -7.10 21.79
CA GLY A 6 15.60 -8.45 22.14
C GLY A 6 14.72 -9.59 21.58
N LYS A 7 13.74 -9.29 20.71
CA LYS A 7 12.82 -10.26 20.11
C LYS A 7 13.49 -11.08 19.00
N SER A 8 13.15 -12.36 18.82
CA SER A 8 13.57 -13.06 17.59
C SER A 8 12.98 -12.37 16.34
N PRO A 9 13.56 -12.54 15.14
CA PRO A 9 12.97 -11.98 13.92
C PRO A 9 11.50 -12.35 13.71
N GLU A 10 11.12 -13.59 14.03
CA GLU A 10 9.76 -14.10 13.93
C GLU A 10 8.84 -13.40 14.93
N ALA A 11 9.26 -13.26 16.19
CA ALA A 11 8.51 -12.58 17.23
C ALA A 11 8.36 -11.07 16.93
N TYR A 12 9.38 -10.46 16.33
CA TYR A 12 9.31 -9.08 15.87
C TYR A 12 8.25 -8.92 14.77
N LEU A 13 8.30 -9.74 13.71
CA LEU A 13 7.30 -9.69 12.63
C LEU A 13 5.89 -9.99 13.11
N ALA A 14 5.71 -10.96 14.02
CA ALA A 14 4.42 -11.24 14.64
C ALA A 14 3.87 -10.01 15.39
N SER A 15 4.72 -9.30 16.14
CA SER A 15 4.27 -8.08 16.82
C SER A 15 3.84 -6.95 15.88
N LEU A 16 4.42 -6.88 14.67
CA LEU A 16 3.96 -5.93 13.65
C LEU A 16 2.55 -6.27 13.14
N ARG A 17 2.19 -7.56 13.10
CA ARG A 17 0.84 -8.02 12.77
C ARG A 17 -0.13 -7.77 13.92
N ASP A 18 0.20 -8.20 15.12
CA ASP A 18 -0.79 -8.35 16.21
C ASP A 18 -0.92 -7.09 17.09
N GLU A 19 0.15 -6.30 17.24
CA GLU A 19 0.22 -5.22 18.24
C GLU A 19 0.28 -3.82 17.62
N LYS A 20 0.70 -3.70 16.36
CA LYS A 20 0.98 -2.42 15.71
C LYS A 20 -0.13 -1.98 14.76
N THR A 21 -0.33 -0.67 14.67
CA THR A 21 -1.13 -0.05 13.60
C THR A 21 -0.44 -0.18 12.24
N TYR A 22 -1.16 0.03 11.13
CA TYR A 22 -0.54 0.11 9.80
C TYR A 22 0.63 1.10 9.76
N ALA A 23 0.44 2.32 10.27
CA ALA A 23 1.46 3.36 10.23
C ALA A 23 2.74 2.95 10.98
N GLU A 24 2.60 2.31 12.14
CA GLU A 24 3.74 1.82 12.93
C GLU A 24 4.45 0.65 12.22
N ALA A 25 3.69 -0.33 11.71
CA ALA A 25 4.26 -1.48 11.00
C ALA A 25 4.97 -1.05 9.71
N HIS A 26 4.38 -0.12 8.96
CA HIS A 26 4.93 0.44 7.73
C HIS A 26 6.27 1.12 7.96
N GLU A 27 6.35 1.98 8.97
CA GLU A 27 7.58 2.70 9.29
C GLU A 27 8.65 1.77 9.87
N ALA A 28 8.25 0.80 10.69
CA ALA A 28 9.16 -0.19 11.26
C ALA A 28 9.85 -1.02 10.17
N LEU A 29 9.10 -1.51 9.18
CA LEU A 29 9.66 -2.27 8.06
C LEU A 29 10.63 -1.44 7.21
N ARG A 30 10.39 -0.13 7.06
CA ARG A 30 11.26 0.77 6.28
C ARG A 30 12.61 1.04 6.91
N GLN A 31 12.80 0.68 8.18
CA GLN A 31 14.12 0.71 8.82
C GLN A 31 15.04 -0.41 8.31
N CYS A 32 14.48 -1.45 7.66
CA CYS A 32 15.26 -2.50 7.05
C CYS A 32 15.90 -2.04 5.72
N PRO A 33 17.20 -2.31 5.49
CA PRO A 33 17.86 -1.97 4.23
C PRO A 33 17.13 -2.55 3.01
N GLY A 34 16.82 -1.70 2.03
CA GLY A 34 16.15 -2.09 0.79
C GLY A 34 14.62 -2.09 0.84
N ILE A 35 14.00 -1.83 1.99
CA ILE A 35 12.53 -1.74 2.11
C ILE A 35 12.06 -0.30 1.91
N GLY A 36 11.50 -0.02 0.73
CA GLY A 36 10.84 1.25 0.42
C GLY A 36 9.36 1.30 0.82
N PRO A 37 8.68 2.45 0.63
CA PRO A 37 7.26 2.63 0.95
C PRO A 37 6.32 1.61 0.29
N LYS A 38 6.57 1.28 -0.98
CA LYS A 38 5.78 0.28 -1.72
C LYS A 38 5.94 -1.12 -1.13
N VAL A 39 7.18 -1.54 -0.87
CA VAL A 39 7.47 -2.90 -0.38
C VAL A 39 6.92 -3.10 1.03
N SER A 40 7.10 -2.11 1.92
CA SER A 40 6.53 -2.14 3.27
C SER A 40 5.00 -2.19 3.24
N ALA A 41 4.34 -1.40 2.37
CA ALA A 41 2.88 -1.46 2.21
C ALA A 41 2.39 -2.82 1.69
N CYS A 42 3.08 -3.44 0.72
CA CYS A 42 2.76 -4.81 0.27
C CYS A 42 2.85 -5.82 1.41
N ALA A 43 3.92 -5.77 2.22
CA ALA A 43 4.08 -6.66 3.36
C ALA A 43 2.96 -6.45 4.40
N CYS A 44 2.58 -5.19 4.64
CA CYS A 44 1.48 -4.85 5.55
C CYS A 44 0.15 -5.45 5.07
N LEU A 45 -0.20 -5.25 3.79
CA LEU A 45 -1.46 -5.71 3.21
C LEU A 45 -1.56 -7.24 3.15
N PHE A 46 -0.52 -7.89 2.62
CA PHE A 46 -0.58 -9.32 2.28
C PHE A 46 -0.11 -10.25 3.40
N SER A 47 0.56 -9.73 4.43
CA SER A 47 1.21 -10.56 5.46
C SER A 47 1.07 -10.05 6.90
N LEU A 48 0.60 -8.82 7.16
CA LEU A 48 0.47 -8.30 8.53
C LEU A 48 -0.95 -7.88 8.88
N ASP A 49 -1.94 -8.35 8.11
CA ASP A 49 -3.38 -8.10 8.32
C ASP A 49 -3.76 -6.60 8.38
N LYS A 50 -2.99 -5.74 7.70
CA LYS A 50 -3.28 -4.31 7.58
C LYS A 50 -4.11 -4.06 6.32
N HIS A 51 -5.41 -4.35 6.39
CA HIS A 51 -6.32 -4.31 5.25
C HIS A 51 -6.50 -2.91 4.64
N GLU A 52 -6.17 -1.87 5.39
CA GLU A 52 -6.15 -0.48 4.97
C GLU A 52 -4.88 -0.12 4.15
N ALA A 53 -3.85 -0.95 4.16
CA ALA A 53 -2.58 -0.65 3.48
C ALA A 53 -2.75 -0.70 1.95
N ILE A 54 -2.35 0.37 1.27
CA ILE A 54 -2.46 0.49 -0.20
C ILE A 54 -1.05 0.61 -0.78
N PRO A 55 -0.55 -0.40 -1.51
CA PRO A 55 0.77 -0.33 -2.13
C PRO A 55 0.79 0.59 -3.35
N VAL A 56 0.96 1.90 -3.15
CA VAL A 56 0.99 2.87 -4.26
C VAL A 56 2.26 2.70 -5.10
N ASP A 57 2.08 2.21 -6.33
CA ASP A 57 3.10 2.23 -7.39
C ASP A 57 2.69 3.14 -8.56
N THR A 58 3.44 3.11 -9.66
CA THR A 58 3.16 3.94 -10.84
C THR A 58 1.84 3.60 -11.54
N HIS A 59 1.39 2.35 -11.50
CA HIS A 59 0.12 1.94 -12.08
C HIS A 59 -1.05 2.34 -11.18
N VAL A 60 -0.91 2.12 -9.87
CA VAL A 60 -1.90 2.60 -8.88
C VAL A 60 -2.09 4.10 -8.99
N TRP A 61 -0.99 4.83 -9.14
CA TRP A 61 -0.99 6.26 -9.37
C TRP A 61 -1.80 6.67 -10.61
N GLN A 62 -1.49 6.07 -11.77
CA GLN A 62 -2.17 6.38 -13.02
C GLN A 62 -3.68 6.12 -12.92
N PHE A 63 -4.05 4.99 -12.34
CA PHE A 63 -5.44 4.61 -12.08
C PHE A 63 -6.14 5.60 -11.12
N ALA A 64 -5.49 5.98 -10.02
CA ALA A 64 -6.03 6.96 -9.09
C ALA A 64 -6.29 8.31 -9.76
N VAL A 65 -5.35 8.78 -10.59
CA VAL A 65 -5.49 10.02 -11.37
C VAL A 65 -6.64 9.92 -12.38
N GLU A 66 -6.78 8.78 -13.04
CA GLU A 66 -7.80 8.57 -14.07
C GLU A 66 -9.22 8.55 -13.50
N HIS A 67 -9.43 7.88 -12.36
CA HIS A 67 -10.78 7.59 -11.85
C HIS A 67 -11.19 8.40 -10.62
N TYR A 68 -10.25 8.86 -9.79
CA TYR A 68 -10.57 9.40 -8.46
C TYR A 68 -9.98 10.78 -8.15
N MET A 69 -8.85 11.13 -8.76
CA MET A 69 -8.06 12.33 -8.46
C MET A 69 -7.54 13.02 -9.74
N PRO A 70 -8.42 13.47 -10.65
CA PRO A 70 -8.02 14.10 -11.91
C PRO A 70 -7.17 15.36 -11.72
N GLU A 71 -7.28 16.04 -10.57
CA GLU A 71 -6.47 17.20 -10.19
C GLU A 71 -4.97 16.89 -10.09
N LEU A 72 -4.61 15.61 -9.93
CA LEU A 72 -3.23 15.17 -9.83
C LEU A 72 -2.56 14.92 -11.19
N ARG A 73 -3.29 15.09 -12.31
CA ARG A 73 -2.78 14.86 -13.67
C ARG A 73 -1.61 15.76 -14.07
N GLU A 74 -1.56 16.97 -13.51
CA GLU A 74 -0.48 17.94 -13.74
C GLU A 74 0.72 17.76 -12.80
N ALA A 75 0.64 16.81 -11.85
CA ALA A 75 1.73 16.57 -10.92
C ALA A 75 2.96 16.02 -11.67
N LYS A 76 4.08 16.73 -11.56
CA LYS A 76 5.33 16.40 -12.28
C LYS A 76 6.04 15.16 -11.75
N SER A 77 5.73 14.73 -10.53
CA SER A 77 6.36 13.56 -9.90
C SER A 77 5.48 12.96 -8.81
N VAL A 78 5.62 11.65 -8.60
CA VAL A 78 4.98 10.93 -7.49
C VAL A 78 5.83 11.11 -6.23
N THR A 79 5.46 12.08 -5.39
CA THR A 79 6.14 12.38 -4.13
C THR A 79 5.51 11.61 -2.97
N PRO A 80 6.20 11.43 -1.81
CA PRO A 80 5.59 10.80 -0.63
C PRO A 80 4.31 11.48 -0.16
N LYS A 81 4.20 12.81 -0.30
CA LYS A 81 2.98 13.57 0.03
C LYS A 81 1.81 13.18 -0.88
N ILE A 82 2.11 12.99 -2.16
CA ILE A 82 1.13 12.61 -3.16
C ILE A 82 0.69 11.15 -2.95
N MET A 83 1.63 10.24 -2.67
CA MET A 83 1.29 8.85 -2.33
C MET A 83 0.33 8.79 -1.14
N ARG A 84 0.61 9.56 -0.08
CA ARG A 84 -0.30 9.65 1.07
C ARG A 84 -1.68 10.17 0.70
N ALA A 85 -1.76 11.21 -0.13
CA ALA A 85 -3.06 11.73 -0.58
C ALA A 85 -3.87 10.68 -1.37
N VAL A 86 -3.21 9.83 -2.15
CA VAL A 86 -3.86 8.70 -2.82
C VAL A 86 -4.31 7.64 -1.82
N GLU A 87 -3.47 7.28 -0.85
CA GLU A 87 -3.85 6.34 0.23
C GLU A 87 -5.08 6.84 1.00
N ASP A 88 -5.07 8.11 1.42
CA ASP A 88 -6.18 8.75 2.14
C ASP A 88 -7.46 8.74 1.28
N LYS A 89 -7.37 9.12 -0.01
CA LYS A 89 -8.51 9.13 -0.91
C LYS A 89 -9.13 7.75 -1.12
N MET A 90 -8.29 6.73 -1.28
CA MET A 90 -8.74 5.34 -1.44
C MET A 90 -9.37 4.82 -0.15
N PHE A 91 -8.83 5.17 1.01
CA PHE A 91 -9.43 4.85 2.30
C PHE A 91 -10.79 5.53 2.49
N ASP A 92 -10.93 6.80 2.10
CA ASP A 92 -12.22 7.51 2.16
C ASP A 92 -13.31 6.85 1.30
N ILE A 93 -12.93 6.22 0.18
CA ILE A 93 -13.88 5.56 -0.74
C ILE A 93 -14.21 4.14 -0.29
N PHE A 94 -13.19 3.34 0.04
CA PHE A 94 -13.33 1.89 0.25
C PHE A 94 -13.31 1.48 1.72
N GLY A 95 -13.00 2.40 2.62
CA GLY A 95 -12.99 2.19 4.06
C GLY A 95 -11.89 1.23 4.53
N PRO A 96 -12.13 0.47 5.62
CA PRO A 96 -11.12 -0.37 6.26
C PRO A 96 -10.48 -1.45 5.39
N TYR A 97 -11.09 -1.80 4.27
CA TYR A 97 -10.60 -2.82 3.32
C TYR A 97 -10.07 -2.21 2.02
N ALA A 98 -9.68 -0.93 2.04
CA ALA A 98 -9.21 -0.22 0.86
C ALA A 98 -8.05 -0.90 0.14
N GLY A 99 -7.14 -1.57 0.86
CA GLY A 99 -6.06 -2.34 0.25
C GLY A 99 -6.56 -3.51 -0.61
N TRP A 100 -7.63 -4.20 -0.17
CA TRP A 100 -8.24 -5.30 -0.93
C TRP A 100 -9.04 -4.80 -2.14
N ALA A 101 -9.80 -3.72 -1.96
CA ALA A 101 -10.52 -3.08 -3.06
C ALA A 101 -9.54 -2.60 -4.14
N HIS A 102 -8.46 -1.95 -3.71
CA HIS A 102 -7.36 -1.56 -4.58
C HIS A 102 -6.75 -2.76 -5.33
N ASN A 103 -6.45 -3.86 -4.63
CA ASN A 103 -5.89 -5.06 -5.25
C ASN A 103 -6.82 -5.66 -6.33
N ALA A 104 -8.13 -5.66 -6.10
CA ALA A 104 -9.09 -6.12 -7.11
C ALA A 104 -9.08 -5.24 -8.37
N MET A 105 -9.02 -3.92 -8.20
CA MET A 105 -8.91 -2.98 -9.34
C MET A 105 -7.59 -3.14 -10.09
N PHE A 106 -6.48 -3.32 -9.37
CA PHE A 106 -5.19 -3.60 -9.98
C PHE A 106 -5.23 -4.88 -10.85
N ILE A 107 -5.85 -5.95 -10.34
CA ILE A 107 -6.03 -7.19 -11.10
C ILE A 107 -6.88 -6.97 -12.35
N ALA A 108 -7.94 -6.18 -12.27
CA ALA A 108 -8.79 -5.85 -13.41
C ALA A 108 -8.04 -5.10 -14.53
N GLU A 109 -7.04 -4.29 -14.17
CA GLU A 109 -6.19 -3.56 -15.11
C GLU A 109 -5.05 -4.39 -15.73
N LEU A 110 -4.82 -5.62 -15.24
CA LEU A 110 -3.87 -6.52 -15.90
C LEU A 110 -4.35 -6.80 -17.32
N LYS A 111 -3.45 -6.61 -18.30
CA LYS A 111 -3.76 -6.72 -19.74
C LYS A 111 -4.59 -7.96 -20.09
N SER A 112 -4.20 -9.13 -19.59
CA SER A 112 -4.91 -10.40 -19.85
C SER A 112 -6.32 -10.45 -19.27
N ILE A 113 -6.55 -9.77 -18.14
CA ILE A 113 -7.89 -9.68 -17.52
C ILE A 113 -8.72 -8.67 -18.29
N LYS A 114 -8.16 -7.49 -18.58
CA LYS A 114 -8.84 -6.44 -19.34
C LYS A 114 -9.34 -6.91 -20.71
N GLU A 115 -8.55 -7.72 -21.41
CA GLU A 115 -8.93 -8.35 -22.68
C GLU A 115 -10.05 -9.40 -22.54
N SER A 116 -10.29 -9.91 -21.34
CA SER A 116 -11.34 -10.91 -21.04
C SER A 116 -12.62 -10.32 -20.47
N LEU A 117 -12.62 -9.04 -20.08
CA LEU A 117 -13.78 -8.36 -19.53
C LEU A 117 -14.76 -7.97 -20.66
N PRO A 118 -16.07 -8.12 -20.45
CA PRO A 118 -17.07 -7.61 -21.39
C PRO A 118 -17.01 -6.08 -21.47
N GLU A 119 -17.30 -5.53 -22.65
CA GLU A 119 -17.42 -4.08 -22.90
C GLU A 119 -18.54 -3.42 -22.06
#